data_AF-A0A7W8FNC2-F1
#
_entry.id   AF-A0A7W8FNC2-F1
#
_cell.length_a   1.000
_cell.length_b   1.000
_cell.length_c   1.000
_cell.angle_alpha   90.00
_cell.angle_beta   90.00
_cell.angle_gamma   90.00
#
_symmetry.space_group_name_H-M   'P 1'
#
loop_
_entity.id
_entity.type
_entity.pdbx_description
1 polymer ?
#
loop_
_entity_poly.entity_id
_entity_poly.type
_entity_poly.pdbx_seq_one_letter_code
_entity_poly.pdbx_strand_id
1 'polypeptide(L)' 'MTYLRDLEQQLGAVHRGPIVSGEVLSGPDTIAVVDPATEDVITEIAAGDVDTAPAAVGAA' A
#
# COMPACT_ATOMS: atom_id res chain seq x y z
N MET A 1 -27.06 9.87 -6.25
CA MET A 1 -25.77 10.05 -6.92
C MET A 1 -24.72 10.03 -5.84
N THR A 2 -23.79 9.08 -5.87
CA THR A 2 -22.66 9.04 -4.94
C THR A 2 -21.51 9.81 -5.60
N TYR A 3 -20.96 10.81 -4.92
CA TYR A 3 -19.83 11.58 -5.44
C TYR A 3 -18.52 10.82 -5.24
N LEU A 4 -17.50 11.08 -6.08
CA LEU A 4 -16.18 10.44 -5.96
C LEU A 4 -15.58 10.60 -4.55
N ARG A 5 -15.79 11.75 -3.91
CA ARG A 5 -15.40 11.99 -2.50
C ARG A 5 -16.08 11.07 -1.50
N ASP A 6 -17.33 10.69 -1.74
CA ASP A 6 -18.07 9.80 -0.86
C ASP A 6 -17.54 8.37 -0.96
N LEU A 7 -17.13 7.95 -2.17
CA LEU A 7 -16.45 6.67 -2.42
C LEU A 7 -15.07 6.62 -1.75
N GLU A 8 -14.30 7.72 -1.83
CA GLU A 8 -12.99 7.84 -1.18
C GLU A 8 -13.08 7.80 0.34
N GLN A 9 -14.13 8.39 0.94
CA GLN A 9 -14.39 8.29 2.39
C GLN A 9 -14.91 6.91 2.81
N GLN A 10 -15.72 6.24 1.98
CA GLN A 10 -16.34 4.96 2.33
C GLN A 10 -15.40 3.76 2.25
N LEU A 11 -14.39 3.79 1.39
CA LEU A 11 -13.45 2.67 1.24
C LEU A 11 -12.46 2.57 2.41
N GLY A 12 -12.43 3.57 3.31
CA GLY A 12 -11.42 3.66 4.36
C GLY A 12 -10.02 3.88 3.79
N ALA A 13 -9.00 3.91 4.64
CA ALA A 13 -7.63 3.90 4.17
C ALA A 13 -7.41 2.61 3.35
N VAL A 14 -7.18 2.75 2.04
CA VAL A 14 -6.77 1.62 1.21
C VAL A 14 -5.45 1.13 1.77
N HIS A 15 -5.44 -0.04 2.40
CA HIS A 15 -4.21 -0.68 2.84
C HIS A 15 -3.35 -0.95 1.60
N ARG A 16 -2.22 -0.25 1.52
CA ARG A 16 -1.24 -0.38 0.45
C ARG A 16 -0.01 -1.06 1.01
N GLY A 17 0.48 -2.08 0.32
CA GLY A 17 1.61 -2.89 0.75
C GLY A 17 2.01 -3.89 -0.34
N PRO A 18 3.04 -4.72 -0.08
CA PRO A 18 3.43 -5.80 -0.99
C PRO A 18 2.26 -6.76 -1.24
N ILE A 19 2.10 -7.20 -2.47
CA ILE A 19 1.10 -8.22 -2.83
C ILE A 19 1.82 -9.53 -3.06
N VAL A 20 1.51 -10.54 -2.25
CA VAL A 20 2.08 -11.89 -2.35
C VAL A 20 0.93 -12.88 -2.46
N SER A 21 0.92 -13.70 -3.51
CA SER A 21 -0.15 -14.68 -3.75
C SER A 21 -1.58 -14.10 -3.76
N GLY A 22 -1.73 -12.83 -4.13
CA GLY A 22 -3.02 -12.13 -4.15
C GLY A 22 -3.44 -11.51 -2.80
N GLU A 23 -2.64 -11.66 -1.75
CA GLU A 23 -2.87 -11.05 -0.45
C GLU A 23 -2.03 -9.76 -0.31
N VAL A 24 -2.64 -8.70 0.23
CA VAL A 24 -1.91 -7.48 0.61
C VAL A 24 -1.31 -7.70 1.99
N LEU A 25 0.01 -7.66 2.07
CA LEU A 25 0.74 -7.84 3.31
C LEU A 25 0.94 -6.51 4.03
N SER A 26 0.84 -6.56 5.36
CA SER A 26 1.24 -5.48 6.26
C SER A 26 2.62 -5.77 6.82
N GLY A 27 3.51 -4.78 6.75
CA GLY A 27 4.83 -4.81 7.37
C GLY A 27 4.87 -4.00 8.67
N PRO A 28 5.97 -4.13 9.45
CA PRO A 28 6.14 -3.41 10.70
C PRO A 28 6.37 -1.91 10.49
N ASP A 29 6.93 -1.53 9.34
CA ASP A 29 7.26 -0.16 8.96
C ASP A 29 6.38 0.33 7.81
N THR A 30 6.31 1.66 7.64
CA THR A 30 5.70 2.31 6.48
C THR A 30 6.71 3.12 5.68
N ILE A 31 6.48 3.20 4.37
CA ILE A 31 7.28 3.97 3.41
C ILE A 31 6.39 5.09 2.88
N ALA A 32 6.84 6.33 3.06
CA ALA A 32 6.16 7.49 2.50
C ALA A 32 6.32 7.54 0.98
N VAL A 33 5.20 7.74 0.27
CA VAL A 33 5.19 8.05 -1.16
C VAL A 33 5.08 9.55 -1.30
N VAL A 34 6.07 10.15 -1.95
CA VAL A 34 6.22 11.60 -2.09
C VAL A 34 5.96 12.01 -3.54
N ASP A 35 5.18 13.07 -3.74
CA ASP A 35 5.04 13.70 -5.05
C ASP A 35 6.34 14.46 -5.38
N PRO A 36 7.08 14.10 -6.45
CA PRO A 36 8.34 14.75 -6.77
C PRO A 36 8.17 16.21 -7.23
N ALA A 37 6.95 16.64 -7.59
CA ALA A 37 6.69 18.01 -8.02
C ALA A 37 6.46 18.97 -6.84
N THR A 38 5.84 18.50 -5.75
CA THR A 38 5.48 19.35 -4.59
C THR A 38 6.24 19.01 -3.32
N GLU A 39 6.95 17.87 -3.29
CA GLU A 39 7.59 17.29 -2.11
C GLU A 39 6.62 16.88 -0.99
N ASP A 40 5.30 16.85 -1.27
CA ASP A 40 4.29 16.43 -0.30
C ASP A 40 4.17 14.91 -0.22
N VAL A 41 3.90 14.40 0.98
CA VAL A 41 3.55 12.99 1.19
C VAL A 41 2.10 12.79 0.77
N ILE A 42 1.89 11.96 -0.26
CA ILE A 42 0.54 11.67 -0.80
C ILE A 42 -0.07 10.42 -0.17
N THR A 43 0.74 9.49 0.32
CA THR A 43 0.30 8.27 1.00
C THR A 43 1.46 7.58 1.71
N GLU A 44 1.14 6.58 2.52
CA GLU A 44 2.11 5.65 3.09
C GLU A 44 1.76 4.23 2.65
N ILE A 45 2.79 3.42 2.38
CA ILE A 45 2.64 1.99 2.06
C ILE A 45 3.37 1.15 3.09
N ALA A 46 2.84 -0.01 3.44
CA ALA A 46 3.55 -0.98 4.27
C ALA A 46 4.87 -1.37 3.60
N ALA A 47 5.95 -1.41 4.38
CA ALA A 47 7.22 -1.96 3.95
C ALA A 47 7.13 -3.48 3.83
N GLY A 48 7.83 -4.08 2.86
CA GLY A 48 8.02 -5.53 2.82
C GLY A 48 9.12 -5.97 3.78
N ASP A 49 9.03 -7.21 4.26
CA ASP A 49 10.07 -7.85 5.07
C ASP A 49 10.92 -8.80 4.21
N VAL A 50 12.19 -8.95 4.55
CA VAL A 50 13.12 -9.89 3.92
C VAL A 50 12.59 -11.32 4.02
N ASP A 51 11.93 -11.67 5.12
CA ASP A 51 11.34 -13.00 5.32
C ASP A 51 10.18 -13.28 4.35
N THR A 52 9.47 -12.25 3.90
CA THR A 52 8.39 -12.37 2.90
C THR A 52 8.86 -12.43 1.45
N ALA A 53 10.10 -11.98 1.15
CA ALA A 53 10.61 -11.97 -0.21
C ALA A 53 10.74 -13.38 -0.84
N PRO A 54 11.25 -14.42 -0.15
CA PRO A 54 11.27 -15.78 -0.67
C PRO A 54 9.88 -16.35 -0.96
N ALA A 55 8.88 -16.03 -0.12
CA ALA A 55 7.50 -16.47 -0.32
C ALA A 55 6.90 -15.86 -1.60
N ALA A 56 7.22 -14.60 -1.89
CA ALA A 56 6.82 -13.93 -3.12
C ALA A 56 7.43 -14.59 -4.37
N VAL A 57 8.72 -14.96 -4.32
CA VAL A 57 9.40 -15.65 -5.42
C VAL A 57 8.83 -17.05 -5.64
N GLY A 58 8.52 -17.79 -4.57
CA GLY A 58 7.95 -19.13 -4.65
C GLY A 58 6.50 -19.18 -5.18
N ALA A 59 5.80 -18.05 -5.18
CA ALA A 59 4.43 -17.93 -5.67
C ALA A 59 4.32 -17.55 -7.16
N ALA A 60 5.43 -17.19 -7.82
CA ALA A 60 5.50 -16.75 -9.21
C ALA A 60 5.71 -17.93 -10.19
#